data_AF-A0A1H6WZN0-F1
#
_entry.id   AF-A0A1H6WZN0-F1
#
_cell.length_a   1.000
_cell.length_b   1.000
_cell.length_c   1.000
_cell.angle_alpha   90.00
_cell.angle_beta   90.00
_cell.angle_gamma   90.00
#
_symmetry.space_group_name_H-M   'P 1'
#
loop_
_entity.id
_entity.type
_entity.pdbx_description
1 polymer ?
#
loop_
_entity_poly.entity_id
_entity_poly.type
_entity_poly.pdbx_seq_one_letter_code
_entity_poly.pdbx_strand_id
1 'polypeptide(L)'
;MKKIYLSLAFSLLVSAGFAQTKIGVAGKSTPDLNTSAVLELDAIDKGLLLPRVELTQTKDAAPLKAHVEGMTVYNTAKVADVVPGFYYNDGTKWQQMVTTDNKAVKFFYMPTITFDTGVLGAPSEPKDLYAEYVKQFSMTNPNSVKSLGAPDTIPHYPEATDLYYYVTDYDPAVFRGIEITADGKMTYEVIGTGTPTSIMNIVFVVK
;
A
#
# COMPACT_ATOMS: atom_id res chain seq x y z
N MET A 1 50.39 -32.47 41.00
CA MET A 1 49.13 -31.81 41.42
C MET A 1 49.03 -30.34 40.96
N LYS A 2 50.03 -29.47 41.19
CA LYS A 2 49.97 -28.04 40.79
C LYS A 2 49.72 -27.75 39.30
N LYS A 3 50.23 -28.61 38.38
CA LYS A 3 50.06 -28.43 36.92
C LYS A 3 48.64 -28.78 36.42
N ILE A 4 47.92 -29.66 37.13
CA ILE A 4 46.54 -30.07 36.78
C ILE A 4 45.55 -28.93 37.05
N TYR A 5 45.73 -28.20 38.16
CA TYR A 5 44.90 -27.03 38.47
C TYR A 5 45.06 -25.90 37.45
N LEU A 6 46.26 -25.71 36.89
CA LEU A 6 46.52 -24.68 35.88
C LEU A 6 45.87 -25.03 34.53
N SER A 7 45.89 -26.30 34.14
CA SER A 7 45.19 -26.78 32.94
C SER A 7 43.67 -26.71 33.09
N LEU A 8 43.14 -27.00 34.28
CA LEU A 8 41.70 -26.89 34.57
C LEU A 8 41.26 -25.42 34.56
N ALA A 9 42.05 -24.52 35.14
CA ALA A 9 41.79 -23.07 35.09
C ALA A 9 41.82 -22.52 33.65
N PHE A 10 42.73 -23.01 32.80
CA PHE A 10 42.79 -22.61 31.39
C PHE A 10 41.60 -23.14 30.58
N SER A 11 41.07 -24.33 30.92
CA SER A 11 39.87 -24.88 30.28
C SER A 11 38.57 -24.15 30.69
N LEU A 12 38.51 -23.61 31.92
CA LEU A 12 37.38 -22.81 32.41
C LEU A 12 37.36 -21.38 31.85
N LEU A 13 38.45 -20.90 31.25
CA LEU A 13 38.55 -19.58 30.60
C LEU A 13 37.98 -19.56 29.17
N VAL A 14 37.54 -20.70 28.64
CA VAL A 14 37.00 -20.81 27.27
C VAL A 14 35.47 -20.66 27.21
N SER A 15 34.77 -20.53 28.35
CA SER A 15 33.31 -20.43 28.36
C SER A 15 32.77 -19.00 28.27
N ALA A 16 31.88 -18.81 27.28
CA ALA A 16 30.93 -17.71 27.06
C ALA A 16 31.44 -16.44 26.37
N GLY A 17 31.98 -16.59 25.16
CA GLY A 17 31.87 -15.51 24.18
C GLY A 17 30.44 -15.42 23.65
N PHE A 18 29.67 -14.41 24.05
CA PHE A 18 28.44 -14.06 23.34
C PHE A 18 28.81 -13.39 22.02
N ALA A 19 28.48 -14.02 20.90
CA ALA A 19 28.61 -13.37 19.59
C ALA A 19 27.57 -12.23 19.51
N GLN A 20 28.04 -11.01 19.22
CA GLN A 20 27.19 -9.82 19.11
C GLN A 20 26.21 -9.92 17.91
N THR A 21 24.96 -9.51 18.10
CA THR A 21 23.85 -9.59 17.12
C THR A 21 23.69 -8.34 16.24
N LYS A 22 24.62 -7.38 16.37
CA LYS A 22 24.71 -6.19 15.52
C LYS A 22 25.96 -6.28 14.63
N ILE A 23 25.77 -6.08 13.33
CA ILE A 23 26.84 -5.84 12.38
C ILE A 23 26.74 -4.37 11.98
N GLY A 24 27.69 -3.54 12.42
CA GLY A 24 27.61 -2.10 12.16
C GLY A 24 28.92 -1.33 12.31
N VAL A 25 28.81 0.00 12.37
CA VAL A 25 29.95 0.94 12.33
C VAL A 25 30.86 0.80 13.54
N ALA A 26 32.17 0.66 13.30
CA ALA A 26 33.18 0.63 14.35
C ALA A 26 33.19 1.95 15.15
N GLY A 27 33.18 1.87 16.49
CA GLY A 27 33.29 3.03 17.38
C GLY A 27 31.98 3.64 17.86
N LYS A 28 30.81 3.12 17.45
CA LYS A 28 29.54 3.40 18.15
C LYS A 28 29.39 2.46 19.34
N SER A 29 29.58 2.98 20.56
CA SER A 29 29.21 2.28 21.79
C SER A 29 27.68 2.21 21.91
N THR A 30 27.16 1.02 22.23
CA THR A 30 25.77 0.77 22.67
C THR A 30 25.31 1.80 23.71
N PRO A 31 24.04 2.27 23.67
CA PRO A 31 22.84 1.44 23.51
C PRO A 31 21.92 1.91 22.38
N ASP A 32 21.83 1.14 21.30
CA ASP A 32 20.83 1.36 20.24
C ASP A 32 20.43 0.02 19.56
N LEU A 33 20.69 -1.11 20.23
CA LEU A 33 20.29 -2.42 19.70
C LEU A 33 18.78 -2.60 19.83
N ASN A 34 18.11 -2.95 18.74
CA ASN A 34 16.70 -3.34 18.82
C ASN A 34 16.58 -4.69 19.56
N THR A 35 15.94 -4.69 20.73
CA THR A 35 15.78 -5.90 21.58
C THR A 35 14.93 -7.00 20.95
N SER A 36 14.20 -6.67 19.87
CA SER A 36 13.41 -7.63 19.10
C SER A 36 14.15 -8.15 17.86
N ALA A 37 15.39 -7.69 17.59
CA ALA A 37 16.17 -8.11 16.43
C ALA A 37 17.16 -9.22 16.77
N VAL A 38 17.07 -10.35 16.04
CA VAL A 38 18.11 -11.40 16.05
C VAL A 38 19.32 -10.99 15.21
N LEU A 39 19.11 -10.14 14.19
CA LEU A 39 20.15 -9.53 13.36
C LEU A 39 19.79 -8.06 13.07
N GLU A 40 20.72 -7.16 13.38
CA GLU A 40 20.63 -5.74 13.02
C GLU A 40 21.84 -5.35 12.15
N LEU A 41 21.59 -4.71 11.00
CA LEU A 41 22.61 -4.15 10.11
C LEU A 41 22.57 -2.61 10.21
N ASP A 42 23.59 -2.01 10.82
CA ASP A 42 23.69 -0.55 11.01
C ASP A 42 24.84 0.03 10.19
N ALA A 43 24.52 0.61 9.03
CA ALA A 43 25.48 1.28 8.16
C ALA A 43 24.83 2.49 7.49
N ILE A 44 25.63 3.55 7.27
CA ILE A 44 25.18 4.78 6.60
C ILE A 44 25.33 4.73 5.07
N ASP A 45 26.15 3.81 4.56
CA ASP A 45 26.55 3.73 3.15
C ASP A 45 26.64 2.28 2.62
N LYS A 46 26.06 1.31 3.34
CA LYS A 46 26.00 -0.11 2.98
C LYS A 46 24.56 -0.62 3.07
N GLY A 47 24.29 -1.74 2.41
CA GLY A 47 23.00 -2.42 2.49
C GLY A 47 23.15 -3.94 2.54
N LEU A 48 22.03 -4.65 2.60
CA LEU A 48 21.99 -6.11 2.54
C LEU A 48 21.77 -6.57 1.10
N LEU A 49 22.75 -7.30 0.56
CA LEU A 49 22.58 -8.01 -0.70
C LEU A 49 21.94 -9.37 -0.41
N LEU A 50 20.64 -9.49 -0.66
CA LEU A 50 19.92 -10.76 -0.52
C LEU A 50 20.41 -11.80 -1.53
N PRO A 51 20.26 -13.11 -1.25
CA PRO A 51 20.52 -14.16 -2.23
C PRO A 51 19.83 -13.87 -3.56
N ARG A 52 20.63 -13.85 -4.62
CA ARG A 52 20.15 -13.67 -6.00
C ARG A 52 19.76 -15.02 -6.56
N VAL A 53 18.52 -15.15 -6.99
CA VAL A 53 17.96 -16.39 -7.51
C VAL A 53 17.26 -16.16 -8.84
N GLU A 54 17.15 -17.20 -9.64
CA GLU A 54 16.37 -17.20 -10.86
C GLU A 54 15.04 -17.91 -10.59
N LEU A 55 13.98 -17.14 -10.35
CA LEU A 55 12.63 -17.69 -10.26
C LEU A 55 12.11 -18.00 -11.67
N THR A 56 11.33 -19.07 -11.80
CA THR A 56 10.71 -19.47 -13.07
C THR A 56 9.24 -19.04 -13.17
N GLN A 57 8.52 -19.13 -12.05
CA GLN A 57 7.13 -18.66 -11.88
C GLN A 57 6.82 -18.52 -10.38
N THR A 58 5.84 -17.68 -10.01
CA THR A 58 5.57 -17.39 -8.60
C THR A 58 5.10 -18.61 -7.79
N LYS A 59 4.36 -19.52 -8.43
CA LYS A 59 3.82 -20.73 -7.79
C LYS A 59 4.84 -21.86 -7.60
N ASP A 60 6.05 -21.74 -8.14
CA ASP A 60 7.08 -22.76 -7.98
C ASP A 60 7.94 -22.45 -6.76
N ALA A 61 8.13 -23.43 -5.88
CA ALA A 61 9.07 -23.28 -4.76
C ALA A 61 10.52 -23.11 -5.22
N ALA A 62 10.84 -23.54 -6.44
CA ALA A 62 12.16 -23.43 -7.02
C ALA A 62 12.70 -21.99 -6.93
N PRO A 63 14.01 -21.82 -6.62
CA PRO A 63 15.02 -22.87 -6.47
C PRO A 63 15.02 -23.59 -5.12
N LEU A 64 14.09 -23.28 -4.21
CA LEU A 64 13.94 -24.01 -2.96
C LEU A 64 13.23 -25.35 -3.18
N LYS A 65 13.43 -26.30 -2.27
CA LYS A 65 12.73 -27.60 -2.31
C LYS A 65 11.25 -27.49 -1.97
N ALA A 66 10.88 -26.50 -1.16
CA ALA A 66 9.53 -26.21 -0.73
C ALA A 66 9.39 -24.71 -0.42
N HIS A 67 8.16 -24.21 -0.41
CA HIS A 67 7.84 -22.87 0.05
C HIS A 67 8.13 -22.75 1.55
N VAL A 68 8.74 -21.63 1.95
CA VAL A 68 9.12 -21.34 3.34
C VAL A 68 8.64 -19.93 3.65
N GLU A 69 7.59 -19.82 4.45
CA GLU A 69 6.98 -18.53 4.79
C GLU A 69 8.01 -17.55 5.39
N GLY A 70 7.98 -16.31 4.91
CA GLY A 70 8.90 -15.23 5.32
C GLY A 70 10.27 -15.25 4.62
N MET A 71 10.59 -16.30 3.84
CA MET A 71 11.84 -16.34 3.08
C MET A 71 11.90 -15.19 2.06
N THR A 72 12.98 -14.42 2.05
CA THR A 72 13.14 -13.26 1.15
C THR A 72 14.37 -13.38 0.26
N VAL A 73 14.21 -13.11 -1.03
CA VAL A 73 15.25 -13.24 -2.07
C VAL A 73 15.17 -12.08 -3.05
N TYR A 74 16.22 -11.89 -3.85
CA TYR A 74 16.19 -11.02 -5.03
C TYR A 74 16.13 -11.88 -6.29
N ASN A 75 15.03 -11.81 -7.03
CA ASN A 75 14.90 -12.47 -8.32
C ASN A 75 15.67 -11.69 -9.40
N THR A 76 16.46 -12.39 -10.22
CA THR A 76 17.17 -11.81 -11.37
C THR A 76 16.54 -12.17 -12.72
N ALA A 77 15.62 -13.12 -12.75
CA ALA A 77 15.01 -13.61 -13.98
C ALA A 77 13.79 -12.79 -14.41
N LYS A 78 13.55 -12.72 -15.73
CA LYS A 78 12.30 -12.25 -16.32
C LYS A 78 11.68 -13.39 -17.11
N VAL A 79 10.86 -14.19 -16.44
CA VAL A 79 10.24 -15.41 -17.00
C VAL A 79 8.81 -15.51 -16.49
N ALA A 80 7.87 -15.89 -17.35
CA ALA A 80 6.45 -16.01 -16.99
C ALA A 80 5.90 -14.79 -16.22
N ASP A 81 5.47 -14.98 -14.97
CA ASP A 81 4.90 -13.95 -14.09
C ASP A 81 5.91 -13.31 -13.14
N VAL A 82 7.18 -13.73 -13.18
CA VAL A 82 8.25 -13.12 -12.39
C VAL A 82 9.07 -12.12 -13.20
N VAL A 83 9.47 -11.05 -12.53
CA VAL A 83 10.36 -10.02 -13.07
C VAL A 83 11.47 -9.74 -12.07
N PRO A 84 12.61 -9.15 -12.47
CA PRO A 84 13.66 -8.83 -11.53
C PRO A 84 13.14 -7.94 -10.38
N GLY A 85 13.48 -8.29 -9.14
CA GLY A 85 13.01 -7.56 -7.97
C GLY A 85 13.03 -8.39 -6.68
N PHE A 86 12.57 -7.77 -5.59
CA PHE A 86 12.46 -8.41 -4.29
C PHE A 86 11.24 -9.33 -4.24
N TYR A 87 11.40 -10.53 -3.69
CA TYR A 87 10.31 -11.47 -3.46
C TYR A 87 10.39 -12.01 -2.05
N TYR A 88 9.25 -12.15 -1.38
CA TYR A 88 9.13 -13.02 -0.22
C TYR A 88 8.23 -14.20 -0.54
N ASN A 89 8.37 -15.27 0.22
CA ASN A 89 7.50 -16.41 0.13
C ASN A 89 6.40 -16.33 1.19
N ASP A 90 5.13 -16.46 0.80
CA ASP A 90 3.99 -16.43 1.73
C ASP A 90 3.62 -17.81 2.31
N GLY A 91 4.51 -18.79 2.17
CA GLY A 91 4.26 -20.19 2.53
C GLY A 91 3.63 -21.01 1.41
N THR A 92 3.09 -20.37 0.37
CA THR A 92 2.42 -21.04 -0.76
C THR A 92 2.88 -20.59 -2.13
N LYS A 93 3.48 -19.40 -2.24
CA LYS A 93 4.03 -18.84 -3.48
C LYS A 93 5.01 -17.70 -3.20
N TRP A 94 5.75 -17.31 -4.23
CA TRP A 94 6.56 -16.10 -4.23
C TRP A 94 5.71 -14.87 -4.52
N GLN A 95 5.81 -13.89 -3.66
CA GLN A 95 5.13 -12.61 -3.72
C GLN A 95 6.16 -11.52 -3.99
N GLN A 96 5.99 -10.81 -5.11
CA GLN A 96 6.85 -9.67 -5.40
C GLN A 96 6.60 -8.56 -4.37
N MET A 97 7.65 -8.13 -3.68
CA MET A 97 7.62 -6.93 -2.86
C MET A 97 7.64 -5.73 -3.81
N VAL A 98 6.51 -5.06 -3.94
CA VAL A 98 6.33 -4.00 -4.95
C VAL A 98 7.32 -2.87 -4.69
N THR A 99 8.17 -2.59 -5.68
CA THR A 99 8.93 -1.34 -5.78
C THR A 99 8.62 -0.72 -7.15
N THR A 100 7.66 0.21 -7.14
CA THR A 100 7.32 1.23 -8.16
C THR A 100 7.05 0.77 -9.62
N ASP A 101 5.80 0.94 -10.11
CA ASP A 101 5.32 2.23 -10.66
C ASP A 101 4.14 2.18 -11.64
N ASN A 102 3.51 1.02 -11.92
CA ASN A 102 2.25 1.02 -12.70
C ASN A 102 1.36 -0.23 -12.53
N LYS A 103 1.58 -1.06 -11.50
CA LYS A 103 0.80 -2.31 -11.34
C LYS A 103 -0.47 -2.18 -10.48
N ALA A 104 -0.63 -1.08 -9.75
CA ALA A 104 -1.91 -0.72 -9.16
C ALA A 104 -2.38 0.55 -9.85
N VAL A 105 -3.33 0.43 -10.77
CA VAL A 105 -4.12 1.57 -11.21
C VAL A 105 -4.83 2.09 -9.95
N LYS A 106 -4.32 3.19 -9.40
CA LYS A 106 -4.76 3.79 -8.13
C LYS A 106 -5.87 4.81 -8.36
N PHE A 107 -6.82 4.51 -9.24
CA PHE A 107 -7.99 5.38 -9.42
C PHE A 107 -9.27 4.57 -9.56
N PHE A 108 -10.39 5.21 -9.26
CA PHE A 108 -11.72 4.67 -9.48
C PHE A 108 -12.70 5.80 -9.84
N TYR A 109 -13.78 5.46 -10.52
CA TYR A 109 -14.85 6.41 -10.78
C TYR A 109 -15.64 6.69 -9.51
N MET A 110 -16.03 7.95 -9.32
CA MET A 110 -16.98 8.30 -8.28
C MET A 110 -18.30 7.54 -8.49
N PRO A 111 -18.97 7.08 -7.43
CA PRO A 111 -20.31 6.51 -7.55
C PRO A 111 -21.28 7.51 -8.16
N THR A 112 -22.28 7.03 -8.90
CA THR A 112 -23.26 7.92 -9.55
C THR A 112 -23.98 8.77 -8.51
N ILE A 113 -23.98 10.09 -8.72
CA ILE A 113 -24.70 11.05 -7.89
C ILE A 113 -25.59 11.93 -8.77
N THR A 114 -26.61 12.52 -8.15
CA THR A 114 -27.50 13.48 -8.81
C THR A 114 -27.04 14.91 -8.56
N PHE A 115 -27.11 15.72 -9.61
CA PHE A 115 -26.97 17.17 -9.58
C PHE A 115 -28.32 17.78 -9.93
N ASP A 116 -28.84 18.68 -9.08
CA ASP A 116 -30.08 19.39 -9.38
C ASP A 116 -29.79 20.54 -10.34
N THR A 117 -30.26 20.42 -11.58
CA THR A 117 -30.12 21.44 -12.63
C THR A 117 -31.40 22.23 -12.86
N GLY A 118 -32.43 22.04 -12.01
CA GLY A 118 -33.71 22.73 -12.11
C GLY A 118 -33.64 24.17 -11.60
N VAL A 119 -32.60 24.52 -10.85
CA VAL A 119 -32.40 25.85 -10.25
C VAL A 119 -31.12 26.47 -10.82
N LEU A 120 -31.27 27.52 -11.62
CA LEU A 120 -30.13 28.27 -12.15
C LEU A 120 -29.42 29.05 -11.04
N GLY A 121 -28.10 29.17 -11.13
CA GLY A 121 -27.25 29.80 -10.11
C GLY A 121 -27.02 28.95 -8.85
N ALA A 122 -27.60 27.74 -8.78
CA ALA A 122 -27.34 26.80 -7.70
C ALA A 122 -25.98 26.08 -7.87
N PRO A 123 -25.41 25.49 -6.79
CA PRO A 123 -25.83 25.59 -5.39
C PRO A 123 -25.10 26.70 -4.60
N SER A 124 -25.73 27.16 -3.51
CA SER A 124 -25.10 28.06 -2.54
C SER A 124 -24.05 27.36 -1.65
N GLU A 125 -24.13 26.03 -1.54
CA GLU A 125 -23.25 25.19 -0.73
C GLU A 125 -22.47 24.19 -1.60
N PRO A 126 -21.18 23.94 -1.31
CA PRO A 126 -20.39 22.95 -2.04
C PRO A 126 -21.01 21.55 -1.96
N LYS A 127 -20.96 20.81 -3.08
CA LYS A 127 -21.26 19.38 -3.11
C LYS A 127 -20.07 18.61 -2.54
N ASP A 128 -20.28 17.94 -1.41
CA ASP A 128 -19.27 17.12 -0.76
C ASP A 128 -19.15 15.76 -1.47
N LEU A 129 -18.16 15.62 -2.35
CA LEU A 129 -17.98 14.42 -3.17
C LEU A 129 -17.54 13.23 -2.31
N TYR A 130 -16.72 13.48 -1.29
CA TYR A 130 -16.25 12.45 -0.38
C TYR A 130 -17.40 11.86 0.44
N ALA A 131 -18.25 12.73 1.01
CA ALA A 131 -19.40 12.28 1.78
C ALA A 131 -20.39 11.45 0.94
N GLU A 132 -20.64 11.83 -0.31
CA GLU A 132 -21.51 11.04 -1.21
C GLU A 132 -20.90 9.68 -1.55
N TYR A 133 -19.59 9.60 -1.72
CA TYR A 133 -18.87 8.35 -1.90
C TYR A 133 -18.98 7.43 -0.67
N VAL A 134 -18.67 7.95 0.52
CA VAL A 134 -18.77 7.19 1.77
C VAL A 134 -20.20 6.70 2.00
N LYS A 135 -21.20 7.56 1.76
CA LYS A 135 -22.61 7.22 1.87
C LYS A 135 -23.00 6.01 1.02
N GLN A 136 -22.55 5.94 -0.23
CA GLN A 136 -22.85 4.80 -1.10
C GLN A 136 -22.07 3.55 -0.71
N PHE A 137 -20.78 3.69 -0.36
CA PHE A 137 -19.92 2.55 -0.01
C PHE A 137 -20.22 1.97 1.37
N SER A 138 -20.79 2.77 2.26
CA SER A 138 -21.30 2.31 3.56
C SER A 138 -22.63 1.58 3.44
N MET A 139 -23.22 1.51 2.25
CA MET A 139 -24.49 0.82 1.96
C MET A 139 -25.65 1.25 2.87
N THR A 140 -25.67 2.52 3.29
CA THR A 140 -26.69 3.06 4.22
C THR A 140 -27.97 3.51 3.52
N ASN A 141 -27.97 3.54 2.18
CA ASN A 141 -29.17 3.87 1.41
C ASN A 141 -30.18 2.70 1.51
N PRO A 142 -31.47 2.96 1.80
CA PRO A 142 -32.49 1.90 1.87
C PRO A 142 -32.66 1.09 0.58
N ASN A 143 -32.23 1.64 -0.56
CA ASN A 143 -32.28 0.99 -1.86
C ASN A 143 -30.97 0.26 -2.22
N SER A 144 -29.97 0.24 -1.34
CA SER A 144 -28.74 -0.53 -1.52
C SER A 144 -29.03 -2.03 -1.40
N VAL A 145 -28.48 -2.81 -2.32
CA VAL A 145 -28.61 -4.27 -2.35
C VAL A 145 -27.24 -4.93 -2.42
N LYS A 146 -27.10 -6.11 -1.83
CA LYS A 146 -25.87 -6.94 -1.88
C LYS A 146 -26.20 -8.41 -2.13
N SER A 147 -25.23 -9.16 -2.63
CA SER A 147 -25.35 -10.61 -2.75
C SER A 147 -25.33 -11.30 -1.38
N LEU A 148 -25.89 -12.51 -1.32
CA LEU A 148 -25.86 -13.32 -0.10
C LEU A 148 -24.40 -13.62 0.30
N GLY A 149 -24.06 -13.38 1.57
CA GLY A 149 -22.70 -13.59 2.10
C GLY A 149 -21.71 -12.47 1.84
N ALA A 150 -22.08 -11.43 1.08
CA ALA A 150 -21.24 -10.24 0.95
C ALA A 150 -21.21 -9.43 2.26
N PRO A 151 -20.10 -8.70 2.55
CA PRO A 151 -20.02 -7.77 3.67
C PRO A 151 -21.12 -6.70 3.64
N ASP A 152 -21.43 -6.08 4.78
CA ASP A 152 -22.40 -4.97 4.88
C ASP A 152 -21.90 -3.66 4.31
N THR A 153 -20.61 -3.55 3.99
CA THR A 153 -19.99 -2.37 3.40
C THR A 153 -19.06 -2.74 2.26
N ILE A 154 -18.91 -1.81 1.32
CA ILE A 154 -17.83 -1.85 0.35
C ILE A 154 -16.61 -1.18 1.01
N PRO A 155 -15.41 -1.80 0.97
CA PRO A 155 -14.19 -1.17 1.47
C PRO A 155 -13.99 0.21 0.82
N HIS A 156 -13.72 1.21 1.65
CA HIS A 156 -13.51 2.58 1.23
C HIS A 156 -12.38 3.24 2.02
N TYR A 157 -11.73 4.21 1.39
CA TYR A 157 -10.80 5.13 2.03
C TYR A 157 -11.46 5.85 3.22
N PRO A 158 -10.81 5.87 4.40
CA PRO A 158 -11.38 6.40 5.64
C PRO A 158 -11.37 7.93 5.72
N GLU A 159 -10.44 8.60 5.02
CA GLU A 159 -10.30 10.06 5.08
C GLU A 159 -10.42 10.70 3.70
N ALA A 160 -11.03 11.89 3.63
CA ALA A 160 -11.14 12.65 2.38
C ALA A 160 -9.77 13.00 1.79
N THR A 161 -8.77 13.16 2.65
CA THR A 161 -7.40 13.51 2.28
C THR A 161 -6.59 12.33 1.76
N ASP A 162 -7.11 11.09 1.78
CA ASP A 162 -6.50 9.93 1.13
C ASP A 162 -6.67 9.92 -0.39
N LEU A 163 -7.46 10.87 -0.91
CA LEU A 163 -7.88 10.94 -2.30
C LEU A 163 -7.56 12.31 -2.93
N TYR A 164 -7.25 12.28 -4.23
CA TYR A 164 -7.37 13.41 -5.13
C TYR A 164 -8.66 13.29 -5.94
N TYR A 165 -9.28 14.42 -6.25
CA TYR A 165 -10.59 14.51 -6.89
C TYR A 165 -10.47 15.21 -8.23
N TYR A 166 -11.02 14.61 -9.29
CA TYR A 166 -10.95 15.13 -10.64
C TYR A 166 -12.33 15.12 -11.28
N VAL A 167 -12.74 16.25 -11.86
CA VAL A 167 -13.76 16.28 -12.91
C VAL A 167 -13.02 16.17 -14.24
N THR A 168 -13.26 15.08 -14.95
CA THR A 168 -12.56 14.76 -16.21
C THR A 168 -13.33 15.19 -17.44
N ASP A 169 -14.66 15.33 -17.33
CA ASP A 169 -15.54 15.88 -18.35
C ASP A 169 -16.84 16.36 -17.69
N TYR A 170 -17.48 17.38 -18.27
CA TYR A 170 -18.79 17.87 -17.82
C TYR A 170 -19.50 18.63 -18.95
N ASP A 171 -20.83 18.71 -18.90
CA ASP A 171 -21.62 19.50 -19.86
C ASP A 171 -21.49 21.01 -19.58
N PRO A 172 -20.81 21.78 -20.47
CA PRO A 172 -20.59 23.21 -20.26
C PRO A 172 -21.82 24.07 -20.56
N ALA A 173 -22.89 23.52 -21.14
CA ALA A 173 -24.17 24.21 -21.27
C ALA A 173 -24.97 24.19 -19.96
N VAL A 174 -24.60 23.29 -19.03
CA VAL A 174 -25.30 23.08 -17.76
C VAL A 174 -24.48 23.59 -16.59
N PHE A 175 -23.17 23.36 -16.58
CA PHE A 175 -22.29 23.69 -15.46
C PHE A 175 -21.17 24.64 -15.88
N ARG A 176 -20.73 25.50 -14.96
CA ARG A 176 -19.47 26.26 -15.08
C ARG A 176 -18.82 26.47 -13.71
N GLY A 177 -17.60 27.02 -13.71
CA GLY A 177 -16.93 27.46 -12.47
C GLY A 177 -16.66 26.32 -11.50
N ILE A 178 -16.31 25.14 -12.02
CA ILE A 178 -16.02 23.97 -11.20
C ILE A 178 -14.69 24.15 -10.48
N GLU A 179 -14.72 24.12 -9.16
CA GLU A 179 -13.53 24.06 -8.31
C GLU A 179 -13.69 22.94 -7.29
N ILE A 180 -12.58 22.30 -6.90
CA ILE A 180 -12.59 21.21 -5.92
C ILE A 180 -11.52 21.47 -4.87
N THR A 181 -11.90 21.42 -3.59
CA THR A 181 -10.96 21.55 -2.48
C THR A 181 -10.18 20.25 -2.24
N ALA A 182 -9.09 20.32 -1.47
CA ALA A 182 -8.31 19.14 -1.09
C ALA A 182 -9.11 18.10 -0.28
N ASP A 183 -10.20 18.52 0.35
CA ASP A 183 -11.12 17.66 1.14
C ASP A 183 -12.30 17.14 0.30
N GLY A 184 -12.26 17.30 -1.03
CA GLY A 184 -13.28 16.76 -1.93
C GLY A 184 -14.59 17.54 -1.97
N LYS A 185 -14.61 18.80 -1.55
CA LYS A 185 -15.79 19.67 -1.67
C LYS A 185 -15.75 20.41 -3.00
N MET A 186 -16.78 20.21 -3.82
CA MET A 186 -16.87 20.78 -5.16
C MET A 186 -17.87 21.94 -5.20
N THR A 187 -17.42 23.09 -5.68
CA THR A 187 -18.28 24.22 -6.08
C THR A 187 -18.50 24.19 -7.58
N TYR A 188 -19.67 24.65 -8.02
CA TYR A 188 -20.06 24.78 -9.42
C TYR A 188 -21.25 25.73 -9.52
N GLU A 189 -21.54 26.22 -10.72
CA GLU A 189 -22.75 26.99 -11.00
C GLU A 189 -23.58 26.28 -12.08
N VAL A 190 -24.87 26.13 -11.82
CA VAL A 190 -25.86 25.66 -12.81
C VAL A 190 -26.30 26.83 -13.69
N ILE A 191 -25.96 26.80 -14.97
CA ILE A 191 -26.28 27.85 -15.95
C ILE A 191 -27.31 27.44 -17.00
N GLY A 192 -27.69 26.17 -17.00
CA GLY A 192 -28.71 25.62 -17.88
C GLY A 192 -29.35 24.38 -17.30
N THR A 193 -30.44 23.94 -17.91
CA THR A 193 -31.12 22.69 -17.53
C THR A 193 -30.44 21.52 -18.23
N GLY A 194 -30.19 20.44 -17.48
CA GLY A 194 -29.68 19.19 -18.04
C GLY A 194 -30.59 18.62 -19.12
N THR A 195 -29.96 18.09 -20.17
CA THR A 195 -30.58 17.28 -21.21
C THR A 195 -30.48 15.79 -20.85
N PRO A 196 -31.18 14.89 -21.58
CA PRO A 196 -31.01 13.45 -21.40
C PRO A 196 -29.58 12.92 -21.62
N THR A 197 -28.68 13.75 -22.18
CA THR A 197 -27.27 13.40 -22.43
C THR A 197 -26.28 14.26 -21.62
N SER A 198 -26.77 15.12 -20.73
CA SER A 198 -25.90 15.96 -19.88
C SER A 198 -25.29 15.11 -18.77
N ILE A 199 -23.96 15.02 -18.75
CA ILE A 199 -23.21 14.21 -17.79
C ILE A 199 -22.05 15.00 -17.17
N MET A 200 -21.58 14.54 -16.02
CA MET A 200 -20.32 14.96 -15.39
C MET A 200 -19.57 13.70 -14.96
N ASN A 201 -18.31 13.58 -15.40
CA ASN A 201 -17.48 12.43 -15.09
C ASN A 201 -16.45 12.77 -14.03
N ILE A 202 -16.53 12.07 -12.88
CA ILE A 202 -15.69 12.34 -11.71
C ILE A 202 -14.84 11.11 -11.39
N VAL A 203 -13.54 11.32 -11.20
CA VAL A 203 -12.54 10.28 -10.91
C VAL A 203 -11.83 10.60 -9.60
N PHE A 204 -11.68 9.60 -8.74
CA PHE A 204 -10.89 9.69 -7.52
C PHE A 204 -9.57 8.95 -7.71
N VAL A 205 -8.46 9.58 -7.32
CA VAL A 205 -7.11 9.00 -7.38
C VAL A 205 -6.58 8.85 -5.97
N VAL A 206 -6.07 7.67 -5.66
CA VAL A 206 -5.51 7.32 -4.34
C VAL A 206 -4.13 7.91 -4.19
N LYS A 207 -3.85 8.50 -3.03
CA LYS A 207 -2.53 9.05 -2.71
C LYS A 207 -1.45 7.97 -2.45
#